data_AF-A0A1I8ACZ0-F1
#
_entry.id   AF-A0A1I8ACZ0-F1
#
_cell.length_a   1.000
_cell.length_b   1.000
_cell.length_c   1.000
_cell.angle_alpha   90.00
_cell.angle_beta   90.00
_cell.angle_gamma   90.00
#
_symmetry.space_group_name_H-M   'P 1'
#
loop_
_entity.id
_entity.type
_entity.pdbx_description
1 polymer ?
#
loop_
_entity_poly.entity_id
_entity_poly.type
_entity_poly.pdbx_seq_one_letter_code
_entity_poly.pdbx_strand_id
1 'polypeptide(L)'
;MVCSPGLAHQRLTPNNCDELLFDDVLWVAQAKRDHFDFVTKMRERGIEVLEMHNLLTDIVAMPEALDWILERKVTADSVGLGLINEVKSWLRSLEPRHIAEYLIGGVSADDLPDSFGGKTIQMFRDFLGHSSFILPPLPNTQFTRDTTCWIYGGVTLNPMYWPARRQETLLTTAIYKFHPQFTNADFEIWYGDPDKDHGNSTLEGGDVMPIGNGVVLIGMGERTSRQAIGQLALNLFKNKAVERVIVAGLPKSRAAMHLDTVFSFCDRDLVTIFPEVVNQIVAFTLQPDESKQGGIDIR
;
A
#
# COMPACT_ATOMS: atom_id res chain seq x y z
N MET A 1 3.78 -11.73 -0.87
CA MET A 1 2.39 -11.34 -0.57
C MET A 1 1.75 -10.81 -1.85
N VAL A 2 0.47 -11.10 -2.06
CA VAL A 2 -0.36 -10.64 -3.19
C VAL A 2 -1.76 -10.28 -2.67
N CYS A 3 -2.55 -9.54 -3.44
CA CYS A 3 -3.94 -9.25 -3.10
C CYS A 3 -4.83 -9.52 -4.31
N SER A 4 -5.80 -10.42 -4.16
CA SER A 4 -6.73 -10.74 -5.24
C SER A 4 -7.66 -9.56 -5.57
N PRO A 5 -8.02 -9.34 -6.85
CA PRO A 5 -9.21 -8.55 -7.17
C PRO A 5 -10.42 -9.02 -6.38
N GLY A 6 -11.30 -8.09 -6.02
CA GLY A 6 -12.34 -8.29 -5.00
C GLY A 6 -13.46 -7.25 -5.07
N LEU A 7 -14.15 -7.06 -3.95
CA LEU A 7 -15.27 -6.12 -3.83
C LEU A 7 -14.88 -4.69 -4.25
N ALA A 8 -13.65 -4.26 -3.96
CA ALA A 8 -13.16 -2.93 -4.37
C ALA A 8 -13.29 -2.69 -5.88
N HIS A 9 -13.05 -3.72 -6.69
CA HIS A 9 -13.09 -3.63 -8.14
C HIS A 9 -14.52 -3.74 -8.68
N GLN A 10 -15.43 -4.39 -7.94
CA GLN A 10 -16.86 -4.43 -8.29
C GLN A 10 -17.53 -3.05 -8.13
N ARG A 11 -16.90 -2.16 -7.36
CA ARG A 11 -17.35 -0.78 -7.13
C ARG A 11 -16.75 0.23 -8.10
N LEU A 12 -15.87 -0.21 -9.01
CA LEU A 12 -15.38 0.63 -10.09
C LEU A 12 -16.51 0.89 -11.09
N THR A 13 -16.61 2.14 -11.50
CA THR A 13 -17.52 2.63 -12.52
C THR A 13 -16.73 3.57 -13.45
N PRO A 14 -17.20 3.80 -14.69
CA PRO A 14 -16.54 4.75 -15.57
C PRO A 14 -16.46 6.18 -15.01
N ASN A 15 -17.29 6.52 -14.02
CA ASN A 15 -17.33 7.86 -13.42
C ASN A 15 -16.40 8.01 -12.20
N ASN A 16 -15.89 6.91 -11.61
CA ASN A 16 -15.10 6.97 -10.38
C ASN A 16 -13.70 6.30 -10.50
N CYS A 17 -13.38 5.64 -11.63
CA CYS A 17 -12.12 4.92 -11.80
C CYS A 17 -10.90 5.86 -11.68
N ASP A 18 -10.96 7.05 -12.29
CA ASP A 18 -9.89 8.06 -12.21
C ASP A 18 -9.63 8.52 -10.76
N GLU A 19 -10.69 8.78 -9.99
CA GLU A 19 -10.58 9.18 -8.58
C GLU A 19 -10.03 8.04 -7.71
N LEU A 20 -10.39 6.80 -8.03
CA LEU A 20 -9.89 5.59 -7.38
C LEU A 20 -8.53 5.15 -7.92
N LEU A 21 -7.89 5.96 -8.78
CA LEU A 21 -6.56 5.73 -9.35
C LEU A 21 -6.48 4.39 -10.07
N PHE A 22 -7.48 4.12 -10.90
CA PHE A 22 -7.58 2.90 -11.68
C PHE A 22 -7.97 3.24 -13.11
N ASP A 23 -7.32 2.64 -14.10
CA ASP A 23 -7.45 3.08 -15.50
C ASP A 23 -8.86 2.86 -16.08
N ASP A 24 -9.50 1.74 -15.77
CA ASP A 24 -10.84 1.41 -16.27
C ASP A 24 -11.53 0.33 -15.40
N VAL A 25 -12.81 0.07 -15.65
CA VAL A 25 -13.57 -1.00 -15.01
C VAL A 25 -13.09 -2.38 -15.47
N LEU A 26 -12.93 -3.31 -14.51
CA LEU A 26 -12.49 -4.67 -14.79
C LEU A 26 -13.64 -5.68 -14.89
N TRP A 27 -13.44 -6.72 -15.70
CA TRP A 27 -14.20 -7.97 -15.57
C TRP A 27 -13.71 -8.75 -14.34
N VAL A 28 -14.22 -8.40 -13.16
CA VAL A 28 -13.71 -8.88 -11.86
C VAL A 28 -13.65 -10.41 -11.76
N ALA A 29 -14.65 -11.13 -12.29
CA ALA A 29 -14.66 -12.59 -12.24
C ALA A 29 -13.53 -13.21 -13.08
N GLN A 30 -13.18 -12.61 -14.23
CA GLN A 30 -12.03 -13.03 -15.03
C GLN A 30 -10.72 -12.63 -14.34
N ALA A 31 -10.62 -11.40 -13.83
CA ALA A 31 -9.43 -10.94 -13.11
C ALA A 31 -9.10 -11.79 -11.88
N LYS A 32 -10.11 -12.29 -11.14
CA LYS A 32 -9.95 -13.27 -10.07
C LYS A 32 -9.37 -14.61 -10.57
N ARG A 33 -9.83 -15.10 -11.73
CA ARG A 33 -9.27 -16.32 -12.35
C ARG A 33 -7.82 -16.13 -12.78
N ASP A 34 -7.52 -15.01 -13.42
CA ASP A 34 -6.16 -14.69 -13.88
C ASP A 34 -5.21 -14.53 -12.69
N HIS A 35 -5.65 -13.86 -11.62
CA HIS A 35 -4.89 -13.75 -10.38
C HIS A 35 -4.68 -15.12 -9.71
N PHE A 36 -5.70 -15.98 -9.71
CA PHE A 36 -5.57 -17.33 -9.16
C PHE A 36 -4.58 -18.19 -9.97
N ASP A 37 -4.58 -18.09 -11.30
CA ASP A 37 -3.59 -18.73 -12.17
C ASP A 37 -2.17 -18.21 -11.89
N PHE A 38 -2.00 -16.88 -11.73
CA PHE A 38 -0.74 -16.26 -11.32
C PHE A 38 -0.23 -16.82 -9.98
N VAL A 39 -1.09 -16.89 -8.97
CA VAL A 39 -0.76 -17.49 -7.65
C VAL A 39 -0.38 -18.95 -7.78
N THR A 40 -1.12 -19.71 -8.59
CA THR A 40 -0.87 -21.14 -8.81
C THR A 40 0.50 -21.37 -9.43
N LYS A 41 0.84 -20.63 -10.49
CA LYS A 41 2.16 -20.72 -11.17
C LYS A 41 3.35 -20.42 -10.25
N MET A 42 3.18 -19.58 -9.25
CA MET A 42 4.20 -19.35 -8.22
C MET A 42 4.28 -20.52 -7.23
N ARG A 43 3.13 -20.99 -6.73
CA ARG A 43 3.06 -22.11 -5.77
C ARG A 43 3.57 -23.43 -6.35
N GLU A 44 3.33 -23.69 -7.63
CA GLU A 44 3.86 -24.85 -8.36
C GLU A 44 5.41 -24.86 -8.41
N ARG A 45 6.05 -23.70 -8.20
CA ARG A 45 7.50 -23.54 -8.10
C ARG A 45 8.00 -23.59 -6.65
N GLY A 46 7.16 -23.99 -5.71
CA GLY A 46 7.49 -24.06 -4.28
C GLY A 46 7.51 -22.71 -3.56
N ILE A 47 7.03 -21.63 -4.20
CA ILE A 47 6.98 -20.30 -3.57
C ILE A 47 5.78 -20.26 -2.62
N GLU A 48 6.02 -19.86 -1.37
CA GLU A 48 4.94 -19.54 -0.44
C GLU A 48 4.27 -18.22 -0.83
N VAL A 49 3.01 -18.29 -1.22
CA VAL A 49 2.22 -17.11 -1.63
C VAL A 49 1.20 -16.78 -0.55
N LEU A 50 1.47 -15.71 0.18
CA LEU A 50 0.56 -15.10 1.15
C LEU A 50 -0.44 -14.19 0.44
N GLU A 51 -1.72 -14.29 0.77
CA GLU A 51 -2.81 -13.52 0.16
C GLU A 51 -3.42 -12.56 1.18
N MET A 52 -3.55 -11.28 0.81
CA MET A 52 -3.92 -10.19 1.72
C MET A 52 -5.31 -10.34 2.35
N HIS A 53 -6.34 -10.78 1.61
CA HIS A 53 -7.66 -11.01 2.22
C HIS A 53 -7.62 -12.11 3.27
N ASN A 54 -6.84 -13.18 3.04
CA ASN A 54 -6.67 -14.25 4.03
C ASN A 54 -5.94 -13.73 5.28
N LEU A 55 -4.80 -13.05 5.11
CA LEU A 55 -4.05 -12.46 6.22
C LEU A 55 -4.91 -11.48 7.04
N LEU A 56 -5.70 -10.66 6.34
CA LEU A 56 -6.58 -9.69 6.99
C LEU A 56 -7.74 -10.40 7.71
N THR A 57 -8.29 -11.47 7.12
CA THR A 57 -9.32 -12.33 7.75
C THR A 57 -8.82 -12.89 9.08
N ASP A 58 -7.57 -13.37 9.11
CA ASP A 58 -6.97 -13.97 10.29
C ASP A 58 -6.80 -12.94 11.43
N ILE A 59 -6.31 -11.73 11.12
CA ILE A 59 -6.12 -10.72 12.17
C ILE A 59 -7.42 -10.10 12.64
N VAL A 60 -8.43 -9.88 11.78
CA VAL A 60 -9.69 -9.24 12.21
C VAL A 60 -10.56 -10.15 13.08
N ALA A 61 -10.25 -11.44 13.14
CA ALA A 61 -10.81 -12.35 14.14
C ALA A 61 -10.28 -12.05 15.57
N MET A 62 -9.17 -11.31 15.69
CA MET A 62 -8.61 -10.85 16.96
C MET A 62 -9.23 -9.48 17.32
N PRO A 63 -9.97 -9.35 18.45
CA PRO A 63 -10.64 -8.10 18.80
C PRO A 63 -9.69 -6.90 18.88
N GLU A 64 -8.50 -7.08 19.44
CA GLU A 64 -7.48 -6.03 19.54
C GLU A 64 -7.03 -5.50 18.17
N ALA A 65 -6.79 -6.39 17.21
CA ALA A 65 -6.35 -5.99 15.87
C ALA A 65 -7.46 -5.30 15.09
N LEU A 66 -8.70 -5.80 15.20
CA LEU A 66 -9.86 -5.16 14.59
C LEU A 66 -10.09 -3.76 15.19
N ASP A 67 -10.03 -3.63 16.51
CA ASP A 67 -10.17 -2.32 17.18
C ASP A 67 -9.06 -1.36 16.76
N TRP A 68 -7.81 -1.82 16.69
CA TRP A 68 -6.68 -1.02 16.20
C TRP A 68 -6.93 -0.45 14.80
N ILE A 69 -7.49 -1.25 13.88
CA ILE A 69 -7.85 -0.81 12.53
C ILE A 69 -9.02 0.18 12.57
N LEU A 70 -10.11 -0.16 13.26
CA LEU A 70 -11.34 0.64 13.25
C LEU A 70 -11.17 1.99 13.96
N GLU A 71 -10.32 2.09 14.98
CA GLU A 71 -9.99 3.36 15.63
C GLU A 71 -9.31 4.36 14.69
N ARG A 72 -8.52 3.87 13.74
CA ARG A 72 -7.79 4.70 12.76
C ARG A 72 -8.60 4.95 11.49
N LYS A 73 -9.39 3.97 11.06
CA LYS A 73 -10.13 3.99 9.79
C LYS A 73 -11.51 4.64 9.91
N VAL A 74 -12.18 4.48 11.04
CA VAL A 74 -13.57 4.94 11.26
C VAL A 74 -13.58 6.05 12.32
N THR A 75 -13.39 7.29 11.86
CA THR A 75 -13.26 8.50 12.68
C THR A 75 -14.32 9.54 12.31
N ALA A 76 -14.42 10.61 13.10
CA ALA A 76 -15.30 11.73 12.79
C ALA A 76 -14.97 12.37 11.43
N ASP A 77 -13.69 12.43 11.08
CA ASP A 77 -13.21 13.06 9.84
C ASP A 77 -13.36 12.13 8.62
N SER A 78 -13.31 10.81 8.81
CA SER A 78 -13.44 9.86 7.69
C SER A 78 -14.88 9.45 7.39
N VAL A 79 -15.72 9.23 8.41
CA VAL A 79 -17.09 8.73 8.22
C VAL A 79 -18.18 9.67 8.72
N GLY A 80 -17.83 10.73 9.47
CA GLY A 80 -18.78 11.64 10.09
C GLY A 80 -19.30 11.16 11.45
N LEU A 81 -19.49 12.09 12.38
CA LEU A 81 -19.87 11.83 13.79
C LEU A 81 -21.09 10.92 13.95
N GLY A 82 -22.08 11.04 13.06
CA GLY A 82 -23.33 10.28 13.13
C GLY A 82 -23.19 8.80 12.80
N LEU A 83 -22.16 8.41 12.04
CA LEU A 83 -22.03 7.04 11.49
C LEU A 83 -20.98 6.18 12.19
N ILE A 84 -20.11 6.76 13.03
CA ILE A 84 -18.98 6.05 13.66
C ILE A 84 -19.43 4.77 14.35
N ASN A 85 -20.39 4.89 15.28
CA ASN A 85 -20.83 3.77 16.11
C ASN A 85 -21.59 2.73 15.29
N GLU A 86 -22.38 3.16 14.32
CA GLU A 86 -23.20 2.29 13.47
C GLU A 86 -22.30 1.44 12.55
N VAL A 87 -21.34 2.08 11.88
CA VAL A 87 -20.38 1.42 11.00
C VAL A 87 -19.51 0.44 11.78
N LYS A 88 -18.96 0.84 12.93
CA LYS A 88 -18.16 -0.05 13.78
C LYS A 88 -18.96 -1.23 14.29
N SER A 89 -20.20 -1.00 14.75
CA SER A 89 -21.05 -2.07 15.29
C SER A 89 -21.50 -3.04 14.21
N TRP A 90 -21.82 -2.54 13.01
CA TRP A 90 -22.16 -3.38 11.87
C TRP A 90 -20.96 -4.22 11.44
N LEU A 91 -19.78 -3.61 11.23
CA LEU A 91 -18.56 -4.35 10.86
C LEU A 91 -18.23 -5.44 11.90
N ARG A 92 -18.33 -5.15 13.20
CA ARG A 92 -18.10 -6.15 14.26
C ARG A 92 -19.13 -7.28 14.31
N SER A 93 -20.29 -7.11 13.68
CA SER A 93 -21.31 -8.17 13.61
C SER A 93 -21.13 -9.14 12.44
N LEU A 94 -20.20 -8.84 11.53
CA LEU A 94 -19.91 -9.67 10.37
C LEU A 94 -18.90 -10.79 10.72
N GLU A 95 -18.93 -11.86 9.93
CA GLU A 95 -17.88 -12.88 9.94
C GLU A 95 -16.53 -12.28 9.49
N PRO A 96 -15.38 -12.72 10.06
CA PRO A 96 -14.06 -12.14 9.78
C PRO A 96 -13.72 -11.99 8.29
N ARG A 97 -14.11 -12.97 7.46
CA ARG A 97 -13.90 -12.91 6.00
C ARG A 97 -14.63 -11.73 5.37
N HIS A 98 -15.87 -11.47 5.75
CA HIS A 98 -16.63 -10.33 5.25
C HIS A 98 -16.08 -9.01 5.80
N ILE A 99 -15.61 -8.98 7.06
CA ILE A 99 -14.92 -7.79 7.60
C ILE A 99 -13.72 -7.43 6.72
N ALA A 100 -12.85 -8.40 6.42
CA ALA A 100 -11.69 -8.19 5.56
C ALA A 100 -12.08 -7.70 4.15
N GLU A 101 -13.11 -8.31 3.55
CA GLU A 101 -13.62 -7.89 2.25
C GLU A 101 -14.17 -6.46 2.24
N TYR A 102 -14.83 -6.00 3.31
CA TYR A 102 -15.31 -4.62 3.42
C TYR A 102 -14.21 -3.61 3.78
N LEU A 103 -13.20 -4.01 4.55
CA LEU A 103 -12.07 -3.14 4.88
C LEU A 103 -11.25 -2.77 3.64
N ILE A 104 -11.11 -3.70 2.68
CA ILE A 104 -10.46 -3.48 1.38
C ILE A 104 -11.49 -2.94 0.36
N GLY A 105 -12.66 -3.55 0.32
CA GLY A 105 -13.69 -3.33 -0.68
C GLY A 105 -14.51 -2.06 -0.51
N GLY A 106 -14.38 -1.37 0.63
CA GLY A 106 -15.19 -0.22 0.95
C GLY A 106 -16.63 -0.59 1.31
N VAL A 107 -17.30 0.36 1.95
CA VAL A 107 -18.67 0.26 2.47
C VAL A 107 -19.49 1.36 1.83
N SER A 108 -20.57 1.02 1.14
CA SER A 108 -21.58 1.98 0.69
C SER A 108 -22.71 2.08 1.72
N ALA A 109 -23.53 3.13 1.59
CA ALA A 109 -24.70 3.31 2.46
C ALA A 109 -25.75 2.18 2.33
N ASP A 110 -25.77 1.47 1.19
CA ASP A 110 -26.68 0.35 0.94
C ASP A 110 -26.22 -0.96 1.60
N ASP A 111 -24.95 -1.06 2.00
CA ASP A 111 -24.43 -2.23 2.72
C ASP A 111 -24.91 -2.27 4.18
N LEU A 112 -25.20 -1.10 4.77
CA LEU A 112 -25.67 -1.00 6.15
C LEU A 112 -27.15 -1.39 6.25
N PRO A 113 -27.54 -2.38 7.07
CA PRO A 113 -28.95 -2.70 7.28
C PRO A 113 -29.70 -1.54 7.92
N ASP A 114 -31.00 -1.40 7.68
CA ASP A 114 -31.82 -0.32 8.27
C ASP A 114 -31.82 -0.31 9.82
N SER A 115 -31.46 -1.43 10.45
CA SER A 115 -31.25 -1.53 11.90
C SER A 115 -30.01 -0.78 12.40
N PHE A 116 -29.10 -0.39 11.51
CA PHE A 116 -27.91 0.41 11.74
C PHE A 116 -28.04 1.68 10.88
N GLY A 117 -28.33 2.86 11.44
CA GLY A 117 -28.40 4.08 10.63
C GLY A 117 -29.52 5.07 10.88
N GLY A 118 -30.67 4.57 11.37
CA GLY A 118 -31.88 5.36 11.54
C GLY A 118 -32.17 6.30 10.35
N LYS A 119 -32.57 7.54 10.66
CA LYS A 119 -32.85 8.57 9.63
C LYS A 119 -31.59 9.12 8.94
N THR A 120 -30.42 9.02 9.57
CA THR A 120 -29.17 9.63 9.07
C THR A 120 -28.65 8.89 7.84
N ILE A 121 -28.61 7.55 7.88
CA ILE A 121 -28.22 6.75 6.70
C ILE A 121 -29.24 6.89 5.59
N GLN A 122 -30.54 6.96 5.91
CA GLN A 122 -31.58 7.17 4.89
C GLN A 122 -31.41 8.52 4.18
N MET A 123 -31.15 9.61 4.92
CA MET A 123 -30.80 10.89 4.32
C MET A 123 -29.51 10.81 3.49
N PHE A 124 -28.50 10.07 3.93
CA PHE A 124 -27.26 9.89 3.18
C PHE A 124 -27.50 9.17 1.83
N ARG A 125 -28.31 8.11 1.83
CA ARG A 125 -28.76 7.40 0.61
C ARG A 125 -29.51 8.34 -0.34
N ASP A 126 -30.46 9.09 0.20
CA ASP A 126 -31.33 9.99 -0.57
C ASP A 126 -30.56 11.20 -1.16
N PHE A 127 -29.57 11.73 -0.45
CA PHE A 127 -28.92 13.00 -0.80
C PHE A 127 -27.63 12.85 -1.61
N LEU A 128 -26.85 11.80 -1.38
CA LEU A 128 -25.55 11.61 -2.04
C LEU A 128 -25.63 10.57 -3.18
N GLY A 129 -26.75 9.84 -3.27
CA GLY A 129 -26.95 8.76 -4.24
C GLY A 129 -26.22 7.46 -3.88
N HIS A 130 -26.69 6.35 -4.44
CA HIS A 130 -26.22 4.98 -4.16
C HIS A 130 -24.71 4.74 -4.42
N SER A 131 -24.03 5.65 -5.12
CA SER A 131 -22.58 5.57 -5.38
C SER A 131 -21.70 6.14 -4.24
N SER A 132 -22.29 6.51 -3.11
CA SER A 132 -21.58 7.17 -2.02
C SER A 132 -20.97 6.18 -1.03
N PHE A 133 -19.66 6.23 -0.90
CA PHE A 133 -18.91 5.36 0.01
C PHE A 133 -18.72 6.01 1.38
N ILE A 134 -19.09 5.27 2.42
CA ILE A 134 -18.74 5.58 3.82
C ILE A 134 -17.28 5.20 4.06
N LEU A 135 -16.86 4.04 3.57
CA LEU A 135 -15.44 3.68 3.46
C LEU A 135 -15.12 3.51 1.98
N PRO A 136 -14.16 4.26 1.42
CA PRO A 136 -13.84 4.15 0.00
C PRO A 136 -13.23 2.78 -0.34
N PRO A 137 -13.52 2.21 -1.52
CA PRO A 137 -12.86 1.00 -2.00
C PRO A 137 -11.37 1.25 -2.26
N LEU A 138 -10.54 0.23 -2.05
CA LEU A 138 -9.10 0.27 -2.23
C LEU A 138 -8.66 -0.70 -3.35
N PRO A 139 -9.01 -0.46 -4.62
CA PRO A 139 -8.72 -1.40 -5.72
C PRO A 139 -7.21 -1.61 -5.91
N ASN A 140 -6.42 -0.56 -5.67
CA ASN A 140 -4.97 -0.59 -5.79
C ASN A 140 -4.26 -1.47 -4.74
N THR A 141 -4.97 -2.03 -3.75
CA THR A 141 -4.41 -3.11 -2.93
C THR A 141 -3.95 -4.31 -3.76
N GLN A 142 -4.50 -4.50 -4.97
CA GLN A 142 -4.00 -5.48 -5.95
C GLN A 142 -2.49 -5.32 -6.22
N PHE A 143 -2.00 -4.07 -6.24
CA PHE A 143 -0.59 -3.74 -6.44
C PHE A 143 0.15 -3.71 -5.10
N THR A 144 0.33 -4.88 -4.49
CA THR A 144 0.99 -5.05 -3.18
C THR A 144 2.45 -4.59 -3.14
N ARG A 145 3.03 -4.25 -4.30
CA ARG A 145 4.37 -3.69 -4.46
C ARG A 145 4.53 -2.35 -3.75
N ASP A 146 3.49 -1.51 -3.75
CA ASP A 146 3.70 -0.08 -3.49
C ASP A 146 3.63 0.30 -2.01
N THR A 147 2.70 -0.33 -1.28
CA THR A 147 2.30 0.09 0.08
C THR A 147 3.34 -0.22 1.14
N THR A 148 4.14 -1.26 0.92
CA THR A 148 5.27 -1.63 1.77
C THR A 148 6.36 -2.25 0.90
N CYS A 149 7.64 -2.06 1.23
CA CYS A 149 8.71 -2.79 0.57
C CYS A 149 9.73 -3.32 1.57
N TRP A 150 10.14 -4.57 1.34
CA TRP A 150 11.14 -5.25 2.15
C TRP A 150 12.53 -4.90 1.63
N ILE A 151 13.39 -4.42 2.51
CA ILE A 151 14.78 -4.06 2.25
C ILE A 151 15.63 -4.89 3.21
N TYR A 152 16.24 -5.96 2.70
CA TYR A 152 17.00 -6.91 3.51
C TYR A 152 16.18 -7.36 4.74
N GLY A 153 16.73 -7.28 5.96
CA GLY A 153 16.09 -7.73 7.20
C GLY A 153 15.02 -6.79 7.78
N GLY A 154 14.35 -5.98 6.96
CA GLY A 154 13.30 -5.09 7.45
C GLY A 154 12.42 -4.53 6.34
N VAL A 155 11.44 -3.71 6.72
CA VAL A 155 10.37 -3.24 5.85
C VAL A 155 10.11 -1.75 6.01
N THR A 156 9.56 -1.11 4.99
CA THR A 156 9.01 0.25 5.09
C THR A 156 7.49 0.23 5.01
N LEU A 157 6.84 1.10 5.79
CA LEU A 157 5.39 1.32 5.79
C LEU A 157 5.10 2.61 5.01
N ASN A 158 4.92 2.48 3.70
CA ASN A 158 5.14 3.59 2.80
C ASN A 158 4.06 4.68 2.92
N PRO A 159 4.44 5.96 3.16
CA PRO A 159 3.52 7.08 3.03
C PRO A 159 3.24 7.34 1.55
N MET A 160 2.11 6.80 1.09
CA MET A 160 1.66 6.90 -0.29
C MET A 160 1.47 8.35 -0.73
N TYR A 161 1.82 8.64 -1.99
CA TYR A 161 1.70 9.98 -2.55
C TYR A 161 0.25 10.46 -2.53
N TRP A 162 -0.65 9.64 -3.09
CA TRP A 162 -2.07 9.92 -3.09
C TRP A 162 -2.71 9.55 -1.75
N PRO A 163 -3.39 10.49 -1.07
CA PRO A 163 -4.01 10.24 0.23
C PRO A 163 -4.96 9.03 0.25
N ALA A 164 -5.70 8.80 -0.85
CA ALA A 164 -6.61 7.67 -0.99
C ALA A 164 -5.92 6.31 -0.77
N ARG A 165 -4.66 6.15 -1.19
CA ARG A 165 -3.89 4.91 -1.06
C ARG A 165 -3.26 4.70 0.33
N ARG A 166 -3.20 5.73 1.18
CA ARG A 166 -2.61 5.61 2.54
C ARG A 166 -3.37 4.62 3.42
N GLN A 167 -4.66 4.45 3.15
CA GLN A 167 -5.52 3.47 3.80
C GLN A 167 -5.12 2.02 3.48
N GLU A 168 -4.40 1.77 2.39
CA GLU A 168 -3.84 0.46 2.06
C GLU A 168 -2.66 0.14 3.01
N THR A 169 -1.74 1.10 3.19
CA THR A 169 -0.61 0.98 4.13
C THR A 169 -1.09 0.70 5.55
N LEU A 170 -2.20 1.32 5.99
CA LEU A 170 -2.81 1.05 7.29
C LEU A 170 -3.16 -0.45 7.46
N LEU A 171 -3.83 -1.05 6.46
CA LEU A 171 -4.24 -2.45 6.52
C LEU A 171 -3.03 -3.40 6.49
N THR A 172 -2.06 -3.14 5.63
CA THR A 172 -0.82 -3.93 5.57
C THR A 172 0.00 -3.80 6.86
N THR A 173 0.00 -2.61 7.48
CA THR A 173 0.64 -2.41 8.79
C THR A 173 -0.02 -3.25 9.88
N ALA A 174 -1.36 -3.32 9.90
CA ALA A 174 -2.08 -4.18 10.84
C ALA A 174 -1.68 -5.66 10.66
N ILE A 175 -1.55 -6.12 9.41
CA ILE A 175 -1.08 -7.47 9.09
C ILE A 175 0.31 -7.71 9.69
N TYR A 176 1.28 -6.84 9.44
CA TYR A 176 2.63 -7.01 10.00
C TYR A 176 2.67 -6.91 11.52
N LYS A 177 1.76 -6.12 12.12
CA LYS A 177 1.69 -5.89 13.57
C LYS A 177 1.07 -7.05 14.35
N PHE A 178 0.11 -7.76 13.78
CA PHE A 178 -0.71 -8.73 14.52
C PHE A 178 -0.63 -10.17 13.99
N HIS A 179 -0.35 -10.38 12.71
CA HIS A 179 -0.42 -11.71 12.12
C HIS A 179 0.78 -12.58 12.55
N PRO A 180 0.58 -13.83 13.04
CA PRO A 180 1.65 -14.71 13.54
C PRO A 180 2.80 -14.99 12.58
N GLN A 181 2.58 -14.90 11.27
CA GLN A 181 3.67 -15.04 10.29
C GLN A 181 4.70 -13.90 10.37
N PHE A 182 4.32 -12.74 10.91
CA PHE A 182 5.21 -11.59 11.04
C PHE A 182 5.60 -11.35 12.50
N THR A 183 4.69 -11.51 13.45
CA THR A 183 5.01 -11.25 14.88
C THR A 183 5.98 -12.26 15.48
N ASN A 184 6.14 -13.44 14.87
CA ASN A 184 7.15 -14.44 15.25
C ASN A 184 8.47 -14.29 14.49
N ALA A 185 8.59 -13.30 13.60
CA ALA A 185 9.78 -13.06 12.81
C ALA A 185 10.52 -11.81 13.32
N ASP A 186 11.84 -11.86 13.32
CA ASP A 186 12.68 -10.70 13.64
C ASP A 186 12.88 -9.86 12.36
N PHE A 187 12.31 -8.66 12.34
CA PHE A 187 12.56 -7.68 11.28
C PHE A 187 12.41 -6.25 11.79
N GLU A 188 13.09 -5.32 11.13
CA GLU A 188 13.05 -3.89 11.48
C GLU A 188 12.01 -3.11 10.67
N ILE A 189 11.51 -2.02 11.23
CA ILE A 189 10.76 -1.00 10.48
C ILE A 189 11.72 0.13 10.11
N TRP A 190 12.13 0.17 8.84
CA TRP A 190 13.12 1.14 8.38
C TRP A 190 12.57 2.55 8.21
N TYR A 191 11.31 2.68 7.84
CA TYR A 191 10.68 3.97 7.59
C TYR A 191 9.17 3.82 7.56
N GLY A 192 8.46 4.90 7.88
CA GLY A 192 7.01 4.96 7.78
C GLY A 192 6.29 4.60 9.06
N ASP A 193 5.10 5.17 9.19
CA ASP A 193 4.18 4.99 10.33
C ASP A 193 2.79 5.47 9.86
N PRO A 194 1.75 4.62 9.83
CA PRO A 194 0.42 5.03 9.39
C PRO A 194 -0.26 6.03 10.34
N ASP A 195 0.23 6.18 11.58
CA ASP A 195 -0.34 7.12 12.56
C ASP A 195 0.24 8.53 12.43
N LYS A 196 1.26 8.72 11.59
CA LYS A 196 1.95 10.00 11.38
C LYS A 196 1.57 10.62 10.03
N ASP A 197 1.35 11.94 10.02
CA ASP A 197 1.39 12.71 8.77
C ASP A 197 2.84 12.96 8.36
N HIS A 198 3.22 12.44 7.19
CA HIS A 198 4.57 12.54 6.63
C HIS A 198 4.79 13.80 5.81
N GLY A 199 3.75 14.63 5.64
CA GLY A 199 3.80 15.87 4.84
C GLY A 199 4.25 15.59 3.42
N ASN A 200 5.35 16.23 3.01
CA ASN A 200 5.93 16.07 1.66
C ASN A 200 6.84 14.83 1.52
N SER A 201 6.94 13.98 2.54
CA SER A 201 7.76 12.77 2.50
C SER A 201 6.91 11.60 2.01
N THR A 202 7.03 11.27 0.73
CA THR A 202 6.29 10.19 0.10
C THR A 202 7.26 9.15 -0.44
N LEU A 203 6.89 7.88 -0.34
CA LEU A 203 7.67 6.74 -0.81
C LEU A 203 6.68 5.72 -1.36
N GLU A 204 7.00 5.06 -2.47
CA GLU A 204 6.21 3.94 -2.98
C GLU A 204 7.15 2.81 -3.40
N GLY A 205 6.76 1.57 -3.13
CA GLY A 205 7.66 0.42 -3.25
C GLY A 205 8.08 0.08 -4.69
N GLY A 206 7.35 0.52 -5.71
CA GLY A 206 7.79 0.41 -7.11
C GLY A 206 9.08 1.18 -7.42
N ASP A 207 9.44 2.16 -6.59
CA ASP A 207 10.71 2.89 -6.70
C ASP A 207 11.87 2.20 -5.97
N VAL A 208 11.63 1.17 -5.15
CA VAL A 208 12.63 0.63 -4.22
C VAL A 208 13.09 -0.78 -4.63
N MET A 209 14.39 -0.93 -4.91
CA MET A 209 14.98 -2.22 -5.30
C MET A 209 16.21 -2.55 -4.43
N PRO A 210 16.11 -3.49 -3.47
CA PRO A 210 17.27 -4.04 -2.77
C PRO A 210 18.01 -5.04 -3.65
N ILE A 211 18.96 -4.54 -4.46
CA ILE A 211 19.63 -5.32 -5.51
C ILE A 211 20.75 -6.25 -5.02
N GLY A 212 21.05 -6.25 -3.71
CA GLY A 212 22.13 -7.04 -3.12
C GLY A 212 23.43 -6.26 -2.89
N ASN A 213 24.42 -6.93 -2.29
CA ASN A 213 25.74 -6.37 -1.97
C ASN A 213 25.69 -5.08 -1.14
N GLY A 214 24.75 -4.99 -0.19
CA GLY A 214 24.56 -3.79 0.63
C GLY A 214 24.09 -2.57 -0.17
N VAL A 215 23.53 -2.74 -1.37
CA VAL A 215 23.04 -1.64 -2.22
C VAL A 215 21.52 -1.67 -2.31
N VAL A 216 20.92 -0.48 -2.33
CA VAL A 216 19.52 -0.25 -2.67
C VAL A 216 19.45 0.80 -3.78
N LEU A 217 18.63 0.54 -4.80
CA LEU A 217 18.23 1.55 -5.79
C LEU A 217 16.93 2.20 -5.32
N ILE A 218 16.83 3.53 -5.42
CA ILE A 218 15.60 4.26 -5.13
C ILE A 218 15.29 5.26 -6.25
N GLY A 219 14.15 5.07 -6.93
CA GLY A 219 13.60 6.07 -7.83
C GLY A 219 13.23 7.35 -7.08
N MET A 220 13.59 8.50 -7.65
CA MET A 220 13.18 9.81 -7.14
C MET A 220 12.41 10.52 -8.24
N GLY A 221 11.14 10.83 -7.98
CA GLY A 221 10.23 11.33 -9.01
C GLY A 221 8.93 11.86 -8.41
N GLU A 222 7.81 11.58 -9.09
CA GLU A 222 6.50 12.05 -8.63
C GLU A 222 6.01 11.35 -7.36
N ARG A 223 6.26 10.04 -7.22
CA ARG A 223 5.72 9.23 -6.11
C ARG A 223 6.66 9.15 -4.93
N THR A 224 7.97 9.05 -5.19
CA THR A 224 9.00 9.01 -4.14
C THR A 224 9.79 10.31 -4.06
N SER A 225 9.74 10.97 -2.91
CA SER A 225 10.33 12.30 -2.68
C SER A 225 11.70 12.23 -2.00
N ARG A 226 12.55 13.23 -2.28
CA ARG A 226 13.88 13.36 -1.65
C ARG A 226 13.83 13.37 -0.12
N GLN A 227 12.74 13.88 0.46
CA GLN A 227 12.54 13.93 1.91
C GLN A 227 12.40 12.52 2.51
N ALA A 228 11.67 11.61 1.83
CA ALA A 228 11.54 10.23 2.26
C ALA A 228 12.85 9.46 2.03
N ILE A 229 13.49 9.64 0.87
CA ILE A 229 14.76 8.98 0.53
C ILE A 229 15.83 9.29 1.57
N GLY A 230 16.00 10.56 1.93
CA GLY A 230 17.01 10.96 2.92
C GLY A 230 16.79 10.34 4.31
N GLN A 231 15.54 10.31 4.77
CA GLN A 231 15.18 9.70 6.06
C GLN A 231 15.40 8.18 6.05
N LEU A 232 14.96 7.51 4.98
CA LEU A 232 15.16 6.06 4.83
C LEU A 232 16.64 5.71 4.74
N ALA A 233 17.41 6.39 3.89
CA ALA A 233 18.85 6.15 3.74
C ALA A 233 19.59 6.33 5.06
N LEU A 234 19.31 7.42 5.80
CA LEU A 234 19.92 7.66 7.10
C LEU A 234 19.62 6.52 8.09
N ASN A 235 18.37 6.04 8.15
CA ASN A 235 18.02 4.95 9.06
C ASN A 235 18.65 3.63 8.65
N LEU A 236 18.69 3.31 7.35
CA LEU A 236 19.36 2.12 6.84
C LEU A 236 20.87 2.13 7.16
N PHE A 237 21.54 3.27 6.96
CA PHE A 237 22.96 3.42 7.27
C PHE A 237 23.24 3.32 8.76
N LYS A 238 22.43 3.98 9.61
CA LYS A 238 22.56 3.93 11.07
C LYS A 238 22.49 2.48 11.60
N ASN A 239 21.63 1.67 11.01
CA ASN A 239 21.47 0.26 11.36
C ASN A 239 22.38 -0.68 10.56
N LYS A 240 23.28 -0.14 9.72
CA LYS A 240 24.20 -0.91 8.87
C LYS A 240 23.48 -1.94 7.97
N ALA A 241 22.24 -1.66 7.60
CA ALA A 241 21.44 -2.52 6.73
C ALA A 241 21.91 -2.43 5.26
N VAL A 242 22.47 -1.28 4.87
CA VAL A 242 23.03 -1.02 3.54
C VAL A 242 24.31 -0.21 3.67
N GLU A 243 25.18 -0.31 2.66
CA GLU A 243 26.41 0.48 2.53
C GLU A 243 26.23 1.65 1.57
N ARG A 244 25.26 1.54 0.64
CA ARG A 244 25.05 2.51 -0.42
C ARG A 244 23.60 2.56 -0.87
N VAL A 245 23.11 3.77 -1.11
CA VAL A 245 21.84 4.01 -1.81
C VAL A 245 22.15 4.71 -3.13
N ILE A 246 21.68 4.18 -4.24
CA ILE A 246 21.78 4.83 -5.55
C ILE A 246 20.41 5.41 -5.87
N VAL A 247 20.34 6.74 -5.97
CA VAL A 247 19.11 7.45 -6.29
C VAL A 247 19.02 7.62 -7.80
N ALA A 248 17.96 7.10 -8.39
CA ALA A 248 17.63 7.27 -9.80
C ALA A 248 16.71 8.49 -9.95
N GLY A 249 17.27 9.66 -10.26
CA GLY A 249 16.49 10.87 -10.53
C GLY A 249 15.72 10.76 -11.84
N LEU A 250 14.42 10.43 -11.75
CA LEU A 250 13.53 10.27 -12.89
C LEU A 250 13.18 11.65 -13.49
N PRO A 251 13.08 11.78 -14.83
CA PRO A 251 12.63 13.03 -15.45
C PRO A 251 11.17 13.29 -15.06
N LYS A 252 10.79 14.58 -14.98
CA LYS A 252 9.38 14.95 -14.81
C LYS A 252 8.58 14.51 -16.04
N SER A 253 7.82 13.43 -15.92
CA SER A 253 6.90 12.99 -16.96
C SER A 253 5.69 12.30 -16.34
N ARG A 254 4.53 12.42 -16.99
CA ARG A 254 3.33 11.66 -16.61
C ARG A 254 3.44 10.15 -16.89
N ALA A 255 4.41 9.73 -17.72
CA ALA A 255 4.50 8.36 -18.23
C ALA A 255 5.30 7.41 -17.32
N ALA A 256 6.16 7.93 -16.44
CA ALA A 256 6.96 7.13 -15.52
C ALA A 256 6.44 7.32 -14.09
N MET A 257 5.64 6.36 -13.61
CA MET A 257 5.09 6.40 -12.25
C MET A 257 6.15 5.99 -11.22
N HIS A 258 6.92 4.94 -11.52
CA HIS A 258 7.94 4.37 -10.63
C HIS A 258 9.14 3.82 -11.42
N LEU A 259 10.26 3.56 -10.75
CA LEU A 259 11.46 2.97 -11.35
C LEU A 259 11.19 1.60 -12.00
N ASP A 260 10.42 0.73 -11.36
CA ASP A 260 10.12 -0.63 -11.87
C ASP A 260 9.32 -0.65 -13.19
N THR A 261 8.56 0.41 -13.46
CA THR A 261 7.80 0.59 -14.72
C THR A 261 8.70 0.83 -15.94
N VAL A 262 9.93 1.30 -15.72
CA VAL A 262 10.87 1.67 -16.79
C VAL A 262 12.20 0.92 -16.73
N PHE A 263 12.47 0.21 -15.64
CA PHE A 263 13.71 -0.55 -15.42
C PHE A 263 13.41 -1.77 -14.54
N SER A 264 13.66 -2.98 -15.04
CA SER A 264 13.37 -4.23 -14.31
C SER A 264 14.46 -5.27 -14.50
N PHE A 265 14.86 -5.96 -13.44
CA PHE A 265 15.79 -7.08 -13.51
C PHE A 265 15.09 -8.35 -13.98
N CYS A 266 15.72 -9.08 -14.89
CA CYS A 266 15.29 -10.40 -15.35
C CYS A 266 16.29 -11.52 -14.99
N ASP A 267 17.56 -11.16 -14.81
CA ASP A 267 18.62 -12.06 -14.35
C ASP A 267 19.72 -11.25 -13.60
N ARG A 268 20.79 -11.91 -13.16
CA ARG A 268 21.93 -11.32 -12.44
C ARG A 268 22.54 -10.12 -13.17
N ASP A 269 22.64 -10.19 -14.49
CA ASP A 269 23.25 -9.18 -15.36
C ASP A 269 22.34 -8.81 -16.56
N LEU A 270 21.04 -9.13 -16.47
CA LEU A 270 20.05 -8.84 -17.49
C LEU A 270 18.93 -7.95 -16.93
N VAL A 271 18.67 -6.85 -17.63
CA VAL A 271 17.57 -5.91 -17.32
C VAL A 271 16.76 -5.60 -18.57
N THR A 272 15.46 -5.37 -18.40
CA THR A 272 14.61 -4.71 -19.39
C THR A 272 14.52 -3.23 -19.05
N ILE A 273 14.59 -2.38 -20.07
CA ILE A 273 14.48 -0.93 -19.91
C ILE A 273 13.46 -0.33 -20.87
N PHE A 274 12.87 0.80 -20.49
CA PHE A 274 12.22 1.73 -21.41
C PHE A 274 13.23 2.84 -21.75
N PRO A 275 13.91 2.77 -22.92
CA PRO A 275 15.07 3.61 -23.19
C PRO A 275 14.78 5.11 -23.14
N GLU A 276 13.58 5.53 -23.56
CA GLU A 276 13.19 6.94 -23.57
C GLU A 276 13.24 7.58 -22.18
N VAL A 277 12.94 6.82 -21.12
CA VAL A 277 13.02 7.32 -19.74
C VAL A 277 14.38 7.01 -19.12
N VAL A 278 14.88 5.78 -19.25
CA VAL A 278 16.12 5.35 -18.59
C VAL A 278 17.34 6.17 -19.01
N ASN A 279 17.43 6.54 -20.29
CA ASN A 279 18.54 7.36 -20.80
C ASN A 279 18.53 8.80 -20.27
N GLN A 280 17.44 9.24 -19.62
CA GLN A 280 17.31 10.57 -19.02
C GLN A 280 17.49 10.54 -17.49
N ILE A 281 17.70 9.36 -16.88
CA ILE A 281 17.87 9.23 -15.44
C ILE A 281 19.19 9.87 -15.02
N VAL A 282 19.12 10.79 -14.06
CA VAL A 282 20.30 11.33 -13.39
C VAL A 282 20.53 10.56 -12.11
N ALA A 283 21.51 9.67 -12.11
CA ALA A 283 21.85 8.87 -10.96
C ALA A 283 22.87 9.60 -10.06
N PHE A 284 22.64 9.56 -8.75
CA PHE A 284 23.61 9.99 -7.74
C PHE A 284 23.60 9.02 -6.56
N THR A 285 24.72 8.98 -5.84
CA THR A 285 24.97 7.99 -4.79
C THR A 285 24.96 8.65 -3.43
N LEU A 286 24.26 8.03 -2.48
CA LEU A 286 24.31 8.35 -1.06
C LEU A 286 25.19 7.33 -0.34
N GLN A 287 26.08 7.82 0.52
CA GLN A 287 26.91 7.01 1.42
C GLN A 287 26.90 7.61 2.83
N PRO A 288 27.09 6.80 3.89
CA PRO A 288 27.22 7.33 5.23
C PRO A 288 28.51 8.14 5.38
N ASP A 289 28.40 9.36 5.90
CA ASP A 289 29.54 10.22 6.25
C ASP A 289 29.15 11.13 7.41
N GLU A 290 29.60 10.78 8.63
CA GLU A 290 29.32 11.55 9.85
C GLU A 290 29.93 12.97 9.83
N SER A 291 30.90 13.24 8.95
CA SER A 291 31.48 14.57 8.82
C SER A 291 30.60 15.55 8.03
N LYS A 292 29.58 15.05 7.31
CA LYS A 292 28.64 15.84 6.51
C LYS A 292 27.39 16.23 7.31
N GLN A 293 26.79 17.35 6.95
CA GLN A 293 25.50 17.75 7.51
C GLN A 293 24.43 16.72 7.12
N GLY A 294 23.81 16.11 8.12
CA GLY A 294 22.81 15.05 7.91
C GLY A 294 23.38 13.63 7.79
N GLY A 295 24.69 13.43 8.02
CA GLY A 295 25.32 12.10 8.09
C GLY A 295 25.44 11.37 6.76
N ILE A 296 25.26 12.07 5.63
CA ILE A 296 25.24 11.49 4.28
C ILE A 296 26.12 12.32 3.35
N ASP A 297 27.00 11.64 2.61
CA ASP A 297 27.73 12.18 1.46
C ASP A 297 26.97 11.88 0.16
N ILE A 298 26.91 12.86 -0.75
CA ILE A 298 26.21 12.76 -2.04
C ILE A 298 27.25 12.88 -3.16
N ARG A 299 27.32 11.87 -4.03
CA ARG A 299 28.29 11.78 -5.13
C ARG A 299 27.63 11.55 -6.49
#